data_AF-A0A969S8T8-F1
#
_entry.id   AF-A0A969S8T8-F1
#
_cell.length_a   1.000
_cell.length_b   1.000
_cell.length_c   1.000
_cell.angle_alpha   90.00
_cell.angle_beta   90.00
_cell.angle_gamma   90.00
#
_symmetry.space_group_name_H-M   'P 1'
#
loop_
_entity.id
_entity.type
_entity.pdbx_description
1 polymer ?
#
loop_
_entity_poly.entity_id
_entity_poly.type
_entity_poly.pdbx_seq_one_letter_code
_entity_poly.pdbx_strand_id
1 'polypeptide(L)'
;MLNSDRYSAYNSNKQAIQYHQQSLAISNAIGDKQSEGNSLGNLGNAYSSLGDYKQAIHYQQQSLVIKRAIGDKQGEGNSLNNLGAAQLDSNNPKAAETNLRKAIAVWEFMRASLGDNDAFKVSIFETQAHTYRLLQQALIAQNQTTQALEIAERGRTRAFAELLAARQQSSSAPPNIEQIQQIAKQQNATLVEYSIAGNDLYIWVIKPTGKITFHKVDIKKPT
;
A
#
# COMPACT_ATOMS: atom_id res chain seq x y z
N MET A 1 21.60 15.24 -16.82
CA MET A 1 21.63 14.11 -15.87
C MET A 1 20.45 13.14 -16.06
N LEU A 2 19.20 13.58 -16.14
CA LEU A 2 18.00 12.71 -16.22
C LEU A 2 17.97 11.61 -17.32
N ASN A 3 18.63 11.79 -18.47
CA ASN A 3 18.59 10.78 -19.54
C ASN A 3 19.59 9.63 -19.34
N SER A 4 20.73 9.89 -18.69
CA SER A 4 21.74 8.86 -18.40
C SER A 4 21.23 7.89 -17.34
N ASP A 5 20.58 8.42 -16.30
CA ASP A 5 20.07 7.62 -15.17
C ASP A 5 18.86 6.77 -15.57
N ARG A 6 18.01 7.29 -16.49
CA ARG A 6 16.88 6.52 -17.03
C ARG A 6 17.34 5.40 -17.96
N TYR A 7 18.36 5.65 -18.77
CA TYR A 7 18.92 4.64 -19.67
C TYR A 7 19.66 3.53 -18.89
N SER A 8 20.43 3.91 -17.85
CA SER A 8 21.07 2.93 -16.97
C SER A 8 20.04 2.10 -16.20
N ALA A 9 19.03 2.74 -15.58
CA ALA A 9 17.96 2.03 -14.88
C ALA A 9 17.19 1.07 -15.79
N TYR A 10 16.89 1.47 -17.03
CA TYR A 10 16.23 0.62 -18.02
C TYR A 10 17.07 -0.64 -18.34
N ASN A 11 18.38 -0.46 -18.57
CA ASN A 11 19.27 -1.58 -18.84
C ASN A 11 19.44 -2.50 -17.63
N SER A 12 19.53 -1.94 -16.42
CA SER A 12 19.59 -2.71 -15.18
C SER A 12 18.32 -3.55 -14.97
N ASN A 13 17.14 -2.99 -15.24
CA ASN A 13 15.88 -3.73 -15.11
C ASN A 13 15.78 -4.90 -16.11
N LYS A 14 16.28 -4.73 -17.35
CA LYS A 14 16.35 -5.84 -18.32
C LYS A 14 17.29 -6.94 -17.87
N GLN A 15 18.46 -6.58 -17.34
CA GLN A 15 19.39 -7.57 -16.78
C GLN A 15 18.78 -8.30 -15.58
N ALA A 16 18.09 -7.58 -14.69
CA ALA A 16 17.39 -8.18 -13.55
C ALA A 16 16.36 -9.23 -14.01
N ILE A 17 15.60 -8.96 -15.08
CA ILE A 17 14.66 -9.93 -15.64
C ILE A 17 15.38 -11.21 -16.08
N GLN A 18 16.52 -11.12 -16.76
CA GLN A 18 17.28 -12.29 -17.19
C GLN A 18 17.74 -13.14 -16.00
N TYR A 19 18.29 -12.50 -14.96
CA TYR A 19 18.74 -13.21 -13.76
C TYR A 19 17.58 -13.84 -12.97
N HIS A 20 16.46 -13.14 -12.84
CA HIS A 20 15.29 -13.69 -12.14
C HIS A 20 14.63 -14.82 -12.93
N GLN A 21 14.64 -14.80 -14.27
CA GLN A 21 14.21 -15.92 -15.10
C GLN A 21 15.11 -17.15 -14.93
N GLN A 22 16.42 -16.96 -14.88
CA GLN A 22 17.36 -18.06 -14.60
C GLN A 22 17.14 -18.64 -13.19
N SER A 23 17.00 -17.77 -12.18
CA SER A 23 16.71 -18.19 -10.81
C SER A 23 15.36 -18.92 -10.72
N LEU A 24 14.34 -18.47 -11.46
CA LEU A 24 13.06 -19.15 -11.56
C LEU A 24 13.21 -20.56 -12.19
N ALA A 25 13.99 -20.69 -13.26
CA ALA A 25 14.25 -21.99 -13.89
C ALA A 25 14.96 -22.96 -12.93
N ILE A 26 15.97 -22.48 -12.19
CA ILE A 26 16.71 -23.30 -11.22
C ILE A 26 15.80 -23.70 -10.05
N SER A 27 15.08 -22.76 -9.44
CA SER A 27 14.17 -23.04 -8.32
C SER A 27 13.06 -24.02 -8.70
N ASN A 28 12.51 -23.91 -9.91
CA ASN A 28 11.59 -24.91 -10.47
C ASN A 28 12.24 -26.29 -10.61
N ALA A 29 13.46 -26.37 -11.15
CA ALA A 29 14.15 -27.63 -11.39
C ALA A 29 14.46 -28.41 -10.09
N ILE A 30 14.72 -27.69 -8.99
CA ILE A 30 15.03 -28.30 -7.69
C ILE A 30 13.83 -28.36 -6.74
N GLY A 31 12.67 -27.83 -7.15
CA GLY A 31 11.44 -27.82 -6.33
C GLY A 31 11.45 -26.82 -5.17
N ASP A 32 12.31 -25.81 -5.18
CA ASP A 32 12.37 -24.78 -4.14
C ASP A 32 11.26 -23.73 -4.33
N LYS A 33 10.11 -23.98 -3.68
CA LYS A 33 8.95 -23.08 -3.74
C LYS A 33 9.19 -21.71 -3.13
N GLN A 34 10.07 -21.58 -2.12
CA GLN A 34 10.35 -20.28 -1.52
C GLN A 34 11.09 -19.39 -2.53
N SER A 35 12.13 -19.92 -3.17
CA SER A 35 12.89 -19.22 -4.20
C SER A 35 12.08 -18.98 -5.47
N GLU A 36 11.22 -19.93 -5.88
CA GLU A 36 10.29 -19.77 -7.01
C GLU A 36 9.39 -18.55 -6.80
N GLY A 37 8.72 -18.48 -5.64
CA GLY A 37 7.84 -17.37 -5.28
C GLY A 37 8.59 -16.01 -5.23
N ASN A 38 9.83 -16.00 -4.72
CA ASN A 38 10.66 -14.80 -4.69
C ASN A 38 11.04 -14.32 -6.09
N SER A 39 11.50 -15.23 -6.96
CA SER A 39 11.88 -14.92 -8.33
C SER A 39 10.71 -14.37 -9.15
N LEU A 40 9.52 -14.94 -8.98
CA LEU A 40 8.29 -14.43 -9.59
C LEU A 40 7.95 -13.02 -9.09
N GLY A 41 8.03 -12.78 -7.78
CA GLY A 41 7.77 -11.45 -7.21
C GLY A 41 8.75 -10.40 -7.74
N ASN A 42 10.02 -10.77 -7.89
CA ASN A 42 11.05 -9.89 -8.43
C ASN A 42 10.90 -9.62 -9.93
N LEU A 43 10.49 -10.63 -10.72
CA LEU A 43 10.08 -10.41 -12.12
C LEU A 43 8.93 -9.41 -12.19
N GLY A 44 7.92 -9.58 -11.33
CA GLY A 44 6.80 -8.64 -11.22
C GLY A 44 7.26 -7.20 -11.01
N ASN A 45 8.18 -6.98 -10.07
CA ASN A 45 8.76 -5.67 -9.79
C ASN A 45 9.54 -5.12 -10.99
N ALA A 46 10.40 -5.93 -11.62
CA ALA A 46 11.22 -5.50 -12.74
C ALA A 46 10.37 -5.10 -13.96
N TYR A 47 9.32 -5.85 -14.28
CA TYR A 47 8.37 -5.47 -15.33
C TYR A 47 7.59 -4.20 -14.98
N SER A 48 7.20 -4.02 -13.71
CA SER A 48 6.56 -2.78 -13.25
C SER A 48 7.48 -1.57 -13.45
N SER A 49 8.78 -1.70 -13.14
CA SER A 49 9.78 -0.64 -13.35
C SER A 49 10.03 -0.31 -14.83
N LEU A 50 9.72 -1.24 -15.74
CA LEU A 50 9.75 -1.02 -17.19
C LEU A 50 8.42 -0.48 -17.75
N GLY A 51 7.38 -0.35 -16.92
CA GLY A 51 6.03 0.06 -17.34
C GLY A 51 5.20 -1.04 -17.99
N ASP A 52 5.67 -2.30 -18.01
CA ASP A 52 4.89 -3.45 -18.49
C ASP A 52 4.06 -4.02 -17.33
N TYR A 53 3.00 -3.29 -16.99
CA TYR A 53 2.13 -3.64 -15.88
C TYR A 53 1.37 -4.96 -16.09
N LYS A 54 1.16 -5.37 -17.36
CA LYS A 54 0.52 -6.65 -17.67
C LYS A 54 1.39 -7.83 -17.20
N GLN A 55 2.67 -7.80 -17.54
CA GLN A 55 3.62 -8.80 -17.05
C GLN A 55 3.82 -8.68 -15.54
N ALA A 56 3.90 -7.46 -15.00
CA ALA A 56 4.01 -7.23 -13.56
C ALA A 56 2.88 -7.94 -12.78
N ILE A 57 1.63 -7.72 -13.19
CA ILE A 57 0.45 -8.34 -12.59
C ILE A 57 0.50 -9.86 -12.73
N HIS A 58 0.85 -10.38 -13.90
CA HIS A 58 0.94 -11.82 -14.15
C HIS A 58 1.91 -12.51 -13.19
N TYR A 59 3.14 -11.99 -13.08
CA TYR A 59 4.16 -12.58 -12.20
C TYR A 59 3.84 -12.40 -10.71
N GLN A 60 3.29 -11.25 -10.29
CA GLN A 60 2.86 -11.07 -8.90
C GLN A 60 1.71 -12.00 -8.52
N GLN A 61 0.80 -12.32 -9.45
CA GLN A 61 -0.27 -13.28 -9.20
C GLN A 61 0.26 -14.70 -9.00
N GLN A 62 1.27 -15.12 -9.77
CA GLN A 62 1.94 -16.41 -9.59
C GLN A 62 2.70 -16.47 -8.26
N SER A 63 3.46 -15.41 -7.94
CA SER A 63 4.14 -15.26 -6.65
C SER A 63 3.15 -15.40 -5.49
N LEU A 64 2.02 -14.68 -5.54
CA LEU A 64 0.98 -14.73 -4.51
C LEU A 64 0.44 -16.15 -4.26
N VAL A 65 0.21 -16.93 -5.32
CA VAL A 65 -0.27 -18.32 -5.20
C VAL A 65 0.74 -19.16 -4.43
N ILE A 66 2.02 -19.05 -4.75
CA ILE A 66 3.08 -19.80 -4.09
C ILE A 66 3.27 -19.35 -2.64
N LYS A 67 3.30 -18.03 -2.39
CA LYS A 67 3.45 -17.47 -1.04
C LYS A 67 2.33 -17.94 -0.11
N ARG A 68 1.10 -18.02 -0.62
CA ARG A 68 -0.02 -18.63 0.12
C ARG A 68 0.18 -20.12 0.37
N ALA A 69 0.58 -20.88 -0.65
CA ALA A 69 0.73 -22.33 -0.56
C ALA A 69 1.77 -22.75 0.49
N ILE A 70 2.85 -21.97 0.63
CA ILE A 70 3.92 -22.24 1.60
C ILE A 70 3.72 -21.53 2.95
N GLY A 71 2.63 -20.79 3.13
CA GLY A 71 2.33 -20.08 4.38
C GLY A 71 3.17 -18.81 4.63
N ASP A 72 3.87 -18.28 3.63
CA ASP A 72 4.65 -17.04 3.73
C ASP A 72 3.72 -15.81 3.72
N LYS A 73 3.29 -15.39 4.91
CA LYS A 73 2.37 -14.26 5.09
C LYS A 73 2.98 -12.91 4.72
N GLN A 74 4.27 -12.73 4.98
CA GLN A 74 4.95 -11.50 4.57
C GLN A 74 5.01 -11.40 3.05
N GLY A 75 5.37 -12.51 2.38
CA GLY A 75 5.33 -12.63 0.93
C GLY A 75 3.92 -12.41 0.36
N GLU A 76 2.88 -12.99 0.98
CA GLU A 76 1.48 -12.79 0.59
C GLU A 76 1.09 -11.30 0.60
N GLY A 77 1.38 -10.59 1.70
CA GLY A 77 1.10 -9.17 1.83
C GLY A 77 1.84 -8.32 0.80
N ASN A 78 3.13 -8.63 0.56
CA ASN A 78 3.95 -7.94 -0.43
C ASN A 78 3.43 -8.14 -1.86
N SER A 79 3.11 -9.38 -2.27
CA SER A 79 2.57 -9.65 -3.61
C SER A 79 1.22 -8.95 -3.83
N LEU A 80 0.34 -8.92 -2.82
CA LEU A 80 -0.93 -8.19 -2.88
C LEU A 80 -0.73 -6.67 -2.99
N ASN A 81 0.22 -6.11 -2.24
CA ASN A 81 0.56 -4.69 -2.34
C ASN A 81 1.07 -4.34 -3.74
N ASN A 82 1.97 -5.14 -4.30
CA ASN A 82 2.56 -4.91 -5.62
C ASN A 82 1.53 -5.11 -6.74
N LEU A 83 0.59 -6.06 -6.60
CA LEU A 83 -0.57 -6.16 -7.49
C LEU A 83 -1.39 -4.88 -7.46
N GLY A 84 -1.68 -4.36 -6.27
CA GLY A 84 -2.42 -3.11 -6.10
C GLY A 84 -1.73 -1.91 -6.78
N ALA A 85 -0.42 -1.78 -6.60
CA ALA A 85 0.38 -0.75 -7.26
C ALA A 85 0.33 -0.87 -8.79
N ALA A 86 0.64 -2.04 -9.35
CA ALA A 86 0.63 -2.25 -10.80
C ALA A 86 -0.78 -2.08 -11.41
N GLN A 87 -1.84 -2.38 -10.65
CA GLN A 87 -3.22 -2.14 -11.05
C GLN A 87 -3.57 -0.64 -11.06
N LEU A 88 -3.05 0.16 -10.14
CA LEU A 88 -3.20 1.62 -10.21
C LEU A 88 -2.47 2.20 -11.40
N ASP A 89 -1.23 1.77 -11.63
CA ASP A 89 -0.41 2.25 -12.74
C ASP A 89 -0.97 1.87 -14.12
N SER A 90 -1.73 0.76 -14.19
CA SER A 90 -2.49 0.34 -15.37
C SER A 90 -3.94 0.84 -15.42
N ASN A 91 -4.29 1.84 -14.59
CA ASN A 91 -5.60 2.49 -14.55
C ASN A 91 -6.78 1.54 -14.21
N ASN A 92 -6.55 0.59 -13.31
CA ASN A 92 -7.55 -0.35 -12.78
C ASN A 92 -7.72 -0.20 -11.26
N PRO A 93 -8.27 0.94 -10.79
CA PRO A 93 -8.33 1.25 -9.37
C PRO A 93 -9.26 0.32 -8.57
N LYS A 94 -10.28 -0.29 -9.21
CA LYS A 94 -11.19 -1.21 -8.53
C LYS A 94 -10.51 -2.53 -8.16
N ALA A 95 -9.73 -3.08 -9.09
CA ALA A 95 -8.93 -4.27 -8.82
C ALA A 95 -7.85 -3.98 -7.76
N ALA A 96 -7.22 -2.81 -7.85
CA ALA A 96 -6.25 -2.35 -6.87
C ALA A 96 -6.84 -2.30 -5.46
N GLU A 97 -8.00 -1.64 -5.29
CA GLU A 97 -8.71 -1.56 -4.02
C GLU A 97 -8.92 -2.97 -3.41
N THR A 98 -9.37 -3.92 -4.23
CA THR A 98 -9.64 -5.29 -3.79
C THR A 98 -8.38 -5.98 -3.24
N ASN A 99 -7.26 -5.87 -3.93
CA ASN A 99 -6.01 -6.48 -3.50
C ASN A 99 -5.36 -5.76 -2.32
N LEU A 100 -5.44 -4.43 -2.27
CA LEU A 100 -4.89 -3.63 -1.18
C LEU A 100 -5.65 -3.86 0.14
N ARG A 101 -6.97 -4.04 0.10
CA ARG A 101 -7.74 -4.45 1.28
C ARG A 101 -7.32 -5.84 1.79
N LYS A 102 -7.05 -6.79 0.88
CA LYS A 102 -6.51 -8.10 1.26
C LYS A 102 -5.12 -7.98 1.87
N ALA A 103 -4.24 -7.14 1.32
CA ALA A 103 -2.92 -6.88 1.88
C ALA A 103 -3.02 -6.34 3.31
N ILE A 104 -3.88 -5.34 3.54
CA ILE A 104 -4.14 -4.80 4.89
C ILE A 104 -4.59 -5.90 5.85
N ALA A 105 -5.52 -6.78 5.44
CA ALA A 105 -5.96 -7.88 6.29
C ALA A 105 -4.82 -8.83 6.68
N VAL A 106 -3.90 -9.12 5.75
CA VAL A 106 -2.70 -9.93 6.04
C VAL A 106 -1.77 -9.21 7.02
N TRP A 107 -1.52 -7.91 6.83
CA TRP A 107 -0.68 -7.12 7.73
C TRP A 107 -1.26 -7.00 9.14
N GLU A 108 -2.58 -6.80 9.26
CA GLU A 108 -3.27 -6.78 10.55
C GLU A 108 -3.18 -8.14 11.25
N PHE A 109 -3.34 -9.24 10.52
CA PHE A 109 -3.16 -10.59 11.06
C PHE A 109 -1.73 -10.82 11.59
N MET A 110 -0.71 -10.44 10.81
CA MET A 110 0.68 -10.57 11.22
C MET A 110 0.97 -9.70 12.45
N ARG A 111 0.49 -8.46 12.46
CA ARG A 111 0.65 -7.53 13.58
C ARG A 111 0.05 -8.09 14.87
N ALA A 112 -1.16 -8.64 14.81
CA ALA A 112 -1.79 -9.29 15.96
C ALA A 112 -1.01 -10.52 16.47
N SER A 113 -0.34 -11.23 15.55
CA SER A 113 0.42 -12.44 15.87
C SER A 113 1.80 -12.17 16.48
N LEU A 114 2.32 -10.95 16.39
CA LEU A 114 3.70 -10.61 16.80
C LEU A 114 3.87 -10.23 18.27
N GLY A 115 2.80 -10.18 19.07
CA GLY A 115 2.88 -9.88 20.50
C GLY A 115 3.66 -8.58 20.78
N ASP A 116 4.69 -8.62 21.64
CA ASP A 116 5.54 -7.48 22.01
C ASP A 116 6.86 -7.38 21.20
N ASN A 117 6.98 -8.09 20.07
CA ASN A 117 8.23 -8.08 19.30
C ASN A 117 8.38 -6.79 18.45
N ASP A 118 8.99 -5.77 19.05
CA ASP A 118 9.08 -4.42 18.48
C ASP A 118 9.86 -4.32 17.17
N ALA A 119 10.91 -5.13 16.96
CA ALA A 119 11.75 -5.05 15.76
C ALA A 119 11.01 -5.46 14.47
N PHE A 120 10.17 -6.49 14.54
CA PHE A 120 9.35 -6.94 13.40
C PHE A 120 8.16 -6.02 13.13
N LYS A 121 7.65 -5.32 14.15
CA LYS A 121 6.55 -4.36 14.02
C LYS A 121 6.95 -3.12 13.21
N VAL A 122 8.19 -2.64 13.33
CA VAL A 122 8.67 -1.45 12.59
C VAL A 122 8.66 -1.70 11.08
N SER A 123 9.20 -2.84 10.62
CA SER A 123 9.20 -3.17 9.19
C SER A 123 7.79 -3.36 8.62
N ILE A 124 6.88 -3.96 9.40
CA ILE A 124 5.47 -4.12 8.98
C ILE A 124 4.76 -2.76 8.93
N PHE A 125 5.08 -1.83 9.83
CA PHE A 125 4.47 -0.51 9.85
C PHE A 125 4.78 0.28 8.57
N GLU A 126 6.03 0.29 8.10
CA GLU A 126 6.41 0.98 6.86
C GLU A 126 5.68 0.41 5.63
N THR A 127 5.66 -0.93 5.50
CA THR A 127 4.95 -1.59 4.40
C THR A 127 3.44 -1.33 4.47
N GLN A 128 2.86 -1.37 5.67
CA GLN A 128 1.44 -1.11 5.87
C GLN A 128 1.06 0.34 5.56
N ALA A 129 1.90 1.31 5.94
CA ALA A 129 1.71 2.73 5.59
C ALA A 129 1.73 2.94 4.06
N HIS A 130 2.56 2.20 3.33
CA HIS A 130 2.55 2.22 1.87
C HIS A 130 1.26 1.63 1.30
N THR A 131 0.79 0.49 1.82
CA THR A 131 -0.48 -0.12 1.40
C THR A 131 -1.68 0.80 1.62
N TYR A 132 -1.74 1.51 2.75
CA TYR A 132 -2.79 2.50 3.01
C TYR A 132 -2.75 3.68 2.02
N ARG A 133 -1.56 4.17 1.66
CA ARG A 133 -1.40 5.24 0.65
C ARG A 133 -1.88 4.79 -0.73
N LEU A 134 -1.54 3.58 -1.16
CA LEU A 134 -2.05 3.03 -2.43
C LEU A 134 -3.59 2.87 -2.39
N LEU A 135 -4.15 2.40 -1.27
CA LEU A 135 -5.60 2.24 -1.15
C LEU A 135 -6.32 3.59 -1.19
N GLN A 136 -5.75 4.61 -0.55
CA GLN A 136 -6.25 5.98 -0.63
C GLN A 136 -6.27 6.47 -2.08
N GLN A 137 -5.17 6.28 -2.84
CA GLN A 137 -5.12 6.63 -4.26
C GLN A 137 -6.17 5.88 -5.08
N ALA A 138 -6.37 4.58 -4.82
CA ALA A 138 -7.38 3.76 -5.48
C ALA A 138 -8.82 4.27 -5.23
N LEU A 139 -9.11 4.71 -4.00
CA LEU A 139 -10.41 5.27 -3.65
C LEU A 139 -10.63 6.65 -4.28
N ILE A 140 -9.60 7.51 -4.30
CA ILE A 140 -9.68 8.83 -4.94
C ILE A 140 -9.90 8.68 -6.44
N ALA A 141 -9.21 7.75 -7.11
CA ALA A 141 -9.42 7.45 -8.52
C ALA A 141 -10.85 6.95 -8.82
N GLN A 142 -11.55 6.42 -7.82
CA GLN A 142 -12.96 6.02 -7.89
C GLN A 142 -13.95 7.11 -7.41
N ASN A 143 -13.49 8.33 -7.14
CA ASN A 143 -14.28 9.42 -6.54
C ASN A 143 -14.84 9.13 -5.14
N GLN A 144 -14.30 8.13 -4.44
CA GLN A 144 -14.70 7.74 -3.08
C GLN A 144 -13.91 8.54 -2.03
N THR A 145 -13.98 9.88 -2.10
CA THR A 145 -13.12 10.80 -1.34
C THR A 145 -13.31 10.71 0.17
N THR A 146 -14.53 10.45 0.64
CA THR A 146 -14.81 10.24 2.06
C THR A 146 -14.21 8.94 2.58
N GLN A 147 -14.24 7.85 1.81
CA GLN A 147 -13.58 6.61 2.22
C GLN A 147 -12.06 6.77 2.20
N ALA A 148 -11.52 7.53 1.25
CA ALA A 148 -10.11 7.83 1.17
C ALA A 148 -9.60 8.60 2.42
N LEU A 149 -10.42 9.51 2.97
CA LEU A 149 -10.13 10.20 4.24
C LEU A 149 -9.95 9.19 5.38
N GLU A 150 -10.91 8.27 5.53
CA GLU A 150 -10.86 7.26 6.58
C GLU A 150 -9.61 6.38 6.49
N ILE A 151 -9.25 5.98 5.27
CA ILE A 151 -8.03 5.20 5.01
C ILE A 151 -6.77 6.01 5.33
N ALA A 152 -6.76 7.31 5.04
CA ALA A 152 -5.65 8.21 5.36
C ALA A 152 -5.42 8.34 6.87
N GLU A 153 -6.51 8.47 7.63
CA GLU A 153 -6.48 8.54 9.10
C GLU A 153 -6.05 7.21 9.71
N ARG A 154 -6.59 6.08 9.22
CA ARG A 154 -6.15 4.74 9.64
C ARG A 154 -4.65 4.55 9.42
N GLY A 155 -4.12 4.93 8.26
CA GLY A 155 -2.69 4.80 7.95
C GLY A 155 -1.77 5.64 8.84
N ARG A 156 -2.20 6.83 9.27
CA ARG A 156 -1.43 7.74 10.14
C ARG A 156 -1.48 7.33 11.61
N THR A 157 -2.64 6.90 12.08
CA THR A 157 -2.90 6.78 13.52
C THR A 157 -2.72 5.35 14.04
N ARG A 158 -2.60 4.33 13.19
CA ARG A 158 -2.65 2.91 13.64
C ARG A 158 -1.64 2.59 14.74
N ALA A 159 -0.35 2.89 14.54
CA ALA A 159 0.69 2.59 15.53
C ALA A 159 0.55 3.46 16.79
N PHE A 160 0.17 4.73 16.62
CA PHE A 160 -0.05 5.64 17.76
C PHE A 160 -1.24 5.19 18.61
N ALA A 161 -2.33 4.78 17.97
CA ALA A 161 -3.52 4.33 18.64
C ALA A 161 -3.27 3.03 19.42
N GLU A 162 -2.55 2.07 18.84
CA GLU A 162 -2.09 0.87 19.57
C GLU A 162 -1.22 1.19 20.79
N LEU A 163 -0.26 2.12 20.65
CA LEU A 163 0.58 2.57 21.77
C LEU A 163 -0.25 3.25 22.88
N LEU A 164 -1.31 3.98 22.51
CA LEU A 164 -2.26 4.57 23.46
C LEU A 164 -3.12 3.51 24.16
N ALA A 165 -3.62 2.52 23.41
CA ALA A 165 -4.40 1.40 23.95
C ALA A 165 -3.64 0.68 25.06
N ALA A 166 -2.38 0.35 24.77
CA ALA A 166 -1.50 -0.35 25.68
C ALA A 166 -1.23 0.45 26.98
N ARG A 167 -1.33 1.79 26.91
CA ARG A 167 -1.08 2.68 28.05
C ARG A 167 -2.32 3.08 28.84
N GLN A 168 -3.52 3.10 28.23
CA GLN A 168 -4.70 3.76 28.85
C GLN A 168 -5.99 2.92 28.95
N GLN A 169 -6.05 1.63 28.59
CA GLN A 169 -7.28 0.80 28.70
C GLN A 169 -8.56 1.43 28.07
N SER A 170 -8.41 2.36 27.13
CA SER A 170 -9.52 2.99 26.38
C SER A 170 -9.50 2.58 24.90
N SER A 171 -10.65 2.56 24.22
CA SER A 171 -10.75 2.09 22.83
C SER A 171 -9.86 2.88 21.89
N SER A 172 -8.97 2.17 21.20
CA SER A 172 -7.84 2.69 20.44
C SER A 172 -7.95 2.47 18.94
N ALA A 173 -9.18 2.32 18.42
CA ALA A 173 -9.36 2.22 16.99
C ALA A 173 -9.15 3.61 16.36
N PRO A 174 -8.47 3.70 15.20
CA PRO A 174 -8.48 4.91 14.39
C PRO A 174 -9.92 5.42 14.19
N PRO A 175 -10.17 6.73 14.28
CA PRO A 175 -11.52 7.26 14.18
C PRO A 175 -12.11 6.99 12.80
N ASN A 176 -13.37 6.56 12.77
CA ASN A 176 -14.15 6.47 11.53
C ASN A 176 -14.68 7.85 11.10
N ILE A 177 -15.27 7.93 9.91
CA ILE A 177 -15.77 9.22 9.38
C ILE A 177 -16.81 9.86 10.29
N GLU A 178 -17.73 9.08 10.85
CA GLU A 178 -18.75 9.60 11.75
C GLU A 178 -18.10 10.24 12.98
N GLN A 179 -17.09 9.59 13.57
CA GLN A 179 -16.34 10.12 14.70
C GLN A 179 -15.61 11.41 14.34
N ILE A 180 -14.95 11.49 13.18
CA ILE A 180 -14.28 12.72 12.70
C ILE A 180 -15.30 13.87 12.55
N GLN A 181 -16.48 13.58 11.98
CA GLN A 181 -17.55 14.57 11.85
C GLN A 181 -18.10 15.01 13.21
N GLN A 182 -18.23 14.10 14.17
CA GLN A 182 -18.69 14.43 15.52
C GLN A 182 -17.66 15.27 16.27
N ILE A 183 -16.37 15.00 16.13
CA ILE A 183 -15.30 15.83 16.72
C ILE A 183 -15.42 17.28 16.20
N ALA A 184 -15.56 17.47 14.89
CA ALA A 184 -15.73 18.80 14.31
C ALA A 184 -16.97 19.54 14.86
N LYS A 185 -18.10 18.81 15.01
CA LYS A 185 -19.35 19.34 15.58
C LYS A 185 -19.22 19.72 17.05
N GLN A 186 -18.69 18.81 17.87
CA GLN A 186 -18.55 18.99 19.31
C GLN A 186 -17.58 20.13 19.65
N GLN A 187 -16.48 20.23 18.90
CA GLN A 187 -15.49 21.29 19.10
C GLN A 187 -15.87 22.61 18.41
N ASN A 188 -16.98 22.63 17.66
CA ASN A 188 -17.38 23.75 16.81
C ASN A 188 -16.22 24.28 15.94
N ALA A 189 -15.41 23.36 15.42
CA ALA A 189 -14.13 23.65 14.77
C ALA A 189 -14.10 23.16 13.32
N THR A 190 -13.27 23.82 12.50
CA THR A 190 -12.94 23.30 11.16
C THR A 190 -11.71 22.43 11.27
N LEU A 191 -11.83 21.15 10.94
CA LEU A 191 -10.69 20.25 10.86
C LEU A 191 -10.15 20.26 9.43
N VAL A 192 -8.84 20.35 9.29
CA VAL A 192 -8.15 20.26 8.00
C VAL A 192 -7.22 19.07 8.06
N GLU A 193 -7.48 18.10 7.22
CA GLU A 193 -6.63 16.93 7.05
C GLU A 193 -5.99 16.95 5.69
N TYR A 194 -4.73 16.55 5.62
CA TYR A 194 -4.02 16.45 4.36
C TYR A 194 -3.16 15.20 4.29
N SER A 195 -2.90 14.77 3.06
CA SER A 195 -2.07 13.61 2.78
C SER A 195 -1.34 13.82 1.47
N ILE A 196 -0.10 13.36 1.40
CA ILE A 196 0.73 13.43 0.19
C ILE A 196 0.87 12.01 -0.35
N ALA A 197 0.50 11.82 -1.61
CA ALA A 197 0.66 10.54 -2.29
C ALA A 197 1.12 10.77 -3.73
N GLY A 198 2.34 10.32 -4.05
CA GLY A 198 2.98 10.61 -5.34
C GLY A 198 3.27 12.09 -5.48
N ASN A 199 2.74 12.72 -6.54
CA ASN A 199 2.87 14.17 -6.76
C ASN A 199 1.64 14.95 -6.28
N ASP A 200 0.66 14.30 -5.67
CA ASP A 200 -0.60 14.94 -5.30
C ASP A 200 -0.64 15.26 -3.80
N LEU A 201 -1.11 16.46 -3.47
CA LEU A 201 -1.58 16.85 -2.14
C LEU A 201 -3.10 16.71 -2.10
N TYR A 202 -3.58 15.87 -1.19
CA TYR A 202 -4.99 15.67 -0.91
C TYR A 202 -5.36 16.45 0.35
N ILE A 203 -6.45 17.22 0.30
CA ILE A 203 -6.91 18.07 1.41
C ILE A 203 -8.38 17.81 1.65
N TRP A 204 -8.72 17.44 2.87
CA TRP A 204 -10.09 17.36 3.37
C TRP A 204 -10.34 18.47 4.38
N VAL A 205 -11.43 19.21 4.18
CA VAL A 205 -11.89 20.22 5.12
C VAL A 205 -13.22 19.76 5.68
N ILE A 206 -13.26 19.53 7.00
CA ILE A 206 -14.44 19.12 7.75
C ILE A 206 -14.93 20.33 8.53
N LYS A 207 -16.07 20.87 8.12
CA LYS A 207 -16.69 22.05 8.75
C LYS A 207 -17.29 21.69 10.12
N PRO A 208 -17.57 22.67 11.00
CA PRO A 208 -18.30 22.45 12.25
C PRO A 208 -19.67 21.77 12.07
N THR A 209 -20.24 21.84 10.86
CA THR A 209 -21.50 21.14 10.53
C THR A 209 -21.32 19.63 10.29
N GLY A 210 -20.08 19.14 10.24
CA GLY A 210 -19.72 17.79 9.78
C GLY A 210 -19.65 17.64 8.26
N LYS A 211 -19.92 18.71 7.48
CA LYS A 211 -19.78 18.66 6.02
C LYS A 211 -18.30 18.53 5.64
N ILE A 212 -18.00 17.54 4.80
CA ILE A 212 -16.65 17.27 4.28
C ILE A 212 -16.54 17.82 2.86
N THR A 213 -15.47 18.55 2.58
CA THR A 213 -15.09 18.97 1.22
C THR A 213 -13.68 18.50 0.90
N PHE A 214 -13.46 18.08 -0.34
CA PHE A 214 -12.19 17.50 -0.79
C PHE A 214 -11.56 18.35 -1.90
N HIS A 215 -10.24 18.55 -1.81
CA HIS A 215 -9.44 19.22 -2.82
C HIS A 215 -8.18 18.39 -3.13
N LYS A 216 -7.78 18.40 -4.39
CA LYS A 216 -6.57 17.74 -4.90
C LYS A 216 -5.70 18.79 -5.60
N VAL A 217 -4.42 18.83 -5.26
CA VAL A 217 -3.44 19.77 -5.82
C VAL A 217 -2.24 18.99 -6.36
N ASP A 218 -1.83 19.24 -7.60
CA ASP A 218 -0.58 18.69 -8.16
C ASP A 218 0.61 19.54 -7.67
N ILE A 219 1.49 18.94 -6.88
CA ILE A 219 2.62 19.61 -6.24
C ILE A 219 3.71 19.98 -7.26
N LYS A 220 3.79 19.29 -8.42
CA LYS A 220 4.82 19.56 -9.44
C LYS A 220 4.42 20.62 -10.46
N LYS A 221 3.16 21.02 -10.47
CA LYS A 221 2.66 22.16 -11.24
C LYS A 221 2.04 23.14 -10.27
N PRO A 222 2.84 23.99 -9.59
CA PRO A 222 2.26 25.07 -8.81
C PRO A 222 1.41 25.92 -9.76
N THR A 223 0.12 26.02 -9.44
CA THR A 223 -0.86 26.88 -10.09
C THR A 223 -0.46 28.34 -10.00
#